data_AF-A0A0C2SKW5-F1
#
_entry.id   AF-A0A0C2SKW5-F1
#
_cell.length_a   1.000
_cell.length_b   1.000
_cell.length_c   1.000
_cell.angle_alpha   90.00
_cell.angle_beta   90.00
_cell.angle_gamma   90.00
#
_symmetry.space_group_name_H-M   'P 1'
#
loop_
_entity.id
_entity.type
_entity.pdbx_description
1 polymer ?
#
loop_
_entity_poly.entity_id
_entity_poly.type
_entity_poly.pdbx_seq_one_letter_code
_entity_poly.pdbx_strand_id
1 'polypeptide(L)'
;MPALLSPTQAAPSSLDEQEIVEAWCGEQIVAFVKGFRPKIDEAELLISIAKEDGIRILKYFEGRRQEGNYEHIIKLFMSEKENIYASPANQPESNNGEDLAQIFQGFLDKCIQGVLSKGGFLPSKETLYYGYLTLEINRILKVVELCIATNHVDECANLFRLIWNGNGDALKKLMLYYIPITLHLRTRLPKLGASLLSPPSSIFAWNVIGYYLSQKLGSKTHNPRSPPQTLPCDQNCKACASLREFLEQSYVPVRDFYVSRKTDYHFFCILSRLCLDGFISYTEVRKCKYRVAKCQKFFNANRWEYRLEEARNLLKSLGDDDFIEQLMDDQFEDLKAALEGKSSFNYSGPLPRHEQQLEPEDEMQ
;
A
#
# COMPACT_ATOMS: atom_id res chain seq x y z
N MET A 1 -81.98 -37.84 -17.40
CA MET A 1 -80.62 -37.77 -17.98
C MET A 1 -80.71 -37.16 -19.37
N PRO A 2 -79.82 -36.26 -19.81
CA PRO A 2 -78.64 -35.73 -19.13
C PRO A 2 -78.74 -34.24 -18.76
N ALA A 3 -77.94 -33.88 -17.76
CA ALA A 3 -77.78 -32.55 -17.21
C ALA A 3 -76.89 -31.67 -18.12
N LEU A 4 -77.32 -30.44 -18.38
CA LEU A 4 -76.47 -29.41 -18.95
C LEU A 4 -75.71 -28.73 -17.82
N LEU A 5 -74.48 -29.22 -17.61
CA LEU A 5 -73.45 -28.59 -16.80
C LEU A 5 -73.11 -27.23 -17.41
N SER A 6 -73.33 -26.16 -16.63
CA SER A 6 -72.72 -24.86 -16.89
C SER A 6 -71.22 -24.97 -16.60
N PRO A 7 -70.33 -24.60 -17.54
CA PRO A 7 -68.94 -24.37 -17.18
C PRO A 7 -68.89 -22.99 -16.51
N THR A 8 -68.77 -22.99 -15.19
CA THR A 8 -68.26 -21.85 -14.45
C THR A 8 -66.83 -21.60 -14.95
N GLN A 9 -66.70 -20.72 -15.95
CA GLN A 9 -65.42 -20.11 -16.28
C GLN A 9 -65.01 -19.29 -15.07
N ALA A 10 -64.16 -19.88 -14.22
CA ALA A 10 -63.36 -19.13 -13.30
C ALA A 10 -62.52 -18.17 -14.14
N ALA A 11 -62.87 -16.89 -14.09
CA ALA A 11 -62.01 -15.84 -14.60
C ALA A 11 -60.63 -16.04 -13.98
N PRO A 12 -59.54 -16.01 -14.76
CA PRO A 12 -58.20 -16.00 -14.19
C PRO A 12 -58.16 -14.81 -13.25
N SER A 13 -57.90 -15.08 -11.97
CA SER A 13 -57.68 -14.07 -10.95
C SER A 13 -56.67 -13.08 -11.53
N SER A 14 -57.14 -11.87 -11.86
CA SER A 14 -56.27 -10.76 -12.20
C SER A 14 -55.34 -10.59 -11.00
N LEU A 15 -54.09 -10.98 -11.15
CA LEU A 15 -53.02 -10.47 -10.30
C LEU A 15 -53.22 -8.95 -10.27
N ASP A 16 -53.28 -8.40 -9.06
CA ASP A 16 -53.54 -6.98 -8.85
C ASP A 16 -52.47 -6.21 -9.63
N GLU A 17 -52.90 -5.32 -10.55
CA GLU A 17 -51.96 -4.57 -11.41
C GLU A 17 -50.92 -3.82 -10.57
N GLN A 18 -51.31 -3.44 -9.34
CA GLN A 18 -50.44 -2.85 -8.35
C GLN A 18 -49.29 -3.78 -7.93
N GLU A 19 -49.55 -5.05 -7.62
CA GLU A 19 -48.51 -6.03 -7.25
C GLU A 19 -47.49 -6.23 -8.38
N ILE A 20 -47.96 -6.24 -9.64
CA ILE A 20 -47.09 -6.37 -10.82
C ILE A 20 -46.17 -5.16 -10.95
N VAL A 21 -46.71 -3.95 -10.78
CA VAL A 21 -45.91 -2.71 -10.85
C VAL A 21 -44.90 -2.64 -9.71
N GLU A 22 -45.29 -2.99 -8.49
CA GLU A 22 -44.39 -3.00 -7.32
C GLU A 22 -43.24 -4.01 -7.50
N ALA A 23 -43.55 -5.22 -8.00
CA ALA A 23 -42.53 -6.22 -8.30
C ALA A 23 -41.55 -5.73 -9.39
N TRP A 24 -42.07 -5.14 -10.47
CA TRP A 24 -41.24 -4.58 -11.53
C TRP A 24 -40.34 -3.44 -11.04
N CYS A 25 -40.88 -2.51 -10.22
CA CYS A 25 -40.09 -1.45 -9.59
C CYS A 25 -38.97 -2.03 -8.73
N GLY A 26 -39.26 -3.04 -7.91
CA GLY A 26 -38.25 -3.74 -7.11
C GLY A 26 -37.12 -4.33 -7.97
N GLU A 27 -37.45 -4.94 -9.11
CA GLU A 27 -36.44 -5.44 -10.06
C GLU A 27 -35.56 -4.32 -10.63
N GLN A 28 -36.14 -3.16 -10.97
CA GLN A 28 -35.38 -2.02 -11.47
C GLN A 28 -34.42 -1.47 -10.41
N ILE A 29 -34.86 -1.37 -9.16
CA ILE A 29 -34.02 -0.92 -8.05
C ILE A 29 -32.86 -1.90 -7.83
N VAL A 30 -33.13 -3.21 -7.82
CA VAL A 30 -32.07 -4.23 -7.71
C VAL A 30 -31.08 -4.12 -8.88
N ALA A 31 -31.57 -3.95 -10.10
CA ALA A 31 -30.73 -3.78 -11.28
C ALA A 31 -29.86 -2.51 -11.18
N PHE A 32 -30.43 -1.41 -10.70
CA PHE A 32 -29.71 -0.17 -10.43
C PHE A 32 -28.60 -0.37 -9.39
N VAL A 33 -28.90 -0.97 -8.24
CA VAL A 33 -27.90 -1.19 -7.17
C VAL A 33 -26.78 -2.13 -7.61
N LYS A 34 -27.09 -3.18 -8.38
CA LYS A 34 -26.07 -4.06 -9.00
C LYS A 34 -25.18 -3.31 -9.98
N GLY A 35 -25.80 -2.50 -10.84
CA GLY A 35 -25.13 -1.73 -11.88
C GLY A 35 -24.53 -0.41 -11.41
N PHE A 36 -24.68 -0.07 -10.12
CA PHE A 36 -24.35 1.23 -9.57
C PHE A 36 -22.89 1.61 -9.85
N ARG A 37 -22.70 2.81 -10.39
CA ARG A 37 -21.38 3.35 -10.71
C ARG A 37 -21.10 4.53 -9.79
N PRO A 38 -19.99 4.52 -9.03
CA PRO A 38 -19.78 5.53 -8.02
C PRO A 38 -19.30 6.87 -8.62
N LYS A 39 -20.20 7.62 -9.26
CA LYS A 39 -20.02 9.05 -9.57
C LYS A 39 -20.43 9.88 -8.36
N ILE A 40 -19.87 11.09 -8.25
CA ILE A 40 -20.03 11.97 -7.08
C ILE A 40 -21.51 12.20 -6.76
N ASP A 41 -22.32 12.48 -7.78
CA ASP A 41 -23.73 12.88 -7.60
C ASP A 41 -24.70 11.70 -7.42
N GLU A 42 -24.23 10.46 -7.63
CA GLU A 42 -25.09 9.26 -7.58
C GLU A 42 -25.11 8.62 -6.18
N ALA A 43 -24.20 9.01 -5.27
CA ALA A 43 -24.12 8.47 -3.91
C ALA A 43 -25.37 8.76 -3.06
N GLU A 44 -25.93 9.97 -3.20
CA GLU A 44 -27.14 10.41 -2.49
C GLU A 44 -28.38 9.60 -2.91
N LEU A 45 -28.43 9.20 -4.18
CA LEU A 45 -29.49 8.34 -4.70
C LEU A 45 -29.45 6.96 -4.04
N LEU A 46 -28.26 6.38 -3.88
CA LEU A 46 -28.12 5.08 -3.21
C LEU A 46 -28.54 5.15 -1.72
N ILE A 47 -28.27 6.26 -1.05
CA ILE A 47 -28.74 6.50 0.32
C ILE A 47 -30.25 6.66 0.37
N SER A 48 -30.84 7.40 -0.59
CA SER A 48 -32.29 7.60 -0.67
C SER A 48 -33.00 6.26 -0.86
N ILE A 49 -32.51 5.42 -1.77
CA ILE A 49 -32.99 4.05 -1.97
C ILE A 49 -32.85 3.22 -0.68
N ALA A 50 -31.71 3.29 0.02
CA ALA A 50 -31.53 2.55 1.27
C ALA A 50 -32.47 3.01 2.40
N LYS A 51 -32.92 4.27 2.37
CA LYS A 51 -33.93 4.81 3.29
C LYS A 51 -35.34 4.38 2.89
N GLU A 52 -35.70 4.49 1.62
CA GLU A 52 -37.06 4.23 1.13
C GLU A 52 -37.35 2.72 1.00
N ASP A 53 -36.43 1.95 0.42
CA ASP A 53 -36.61 0.52 0.10
C ASP A 53 -35.92 -0.43 1.10
N GLY A 54 -35.13 0.15 2.01
CA GLY A 54 -34.41 -0.54 3.09
C GLY A 54 -32.98 -0.97 2.73
N ILE A 55 -32.14 -1.13 3.76
CA ILE A 55 -30.72 -1.52 3.68
C ILE A 55 -30.54 -2.84 2.93
N ARG A 56 -31.51 -3.74 2.99
CA ARG A 56 -31.48 -5.06 2.32
C ARG A 56 -31.11 -4.98 0.84
N ILE A 57 -31.46 -3.89 0.17
CA ILE A 57 -31.14 -3.69 -1.24
C ILE A 57 -29.63 -3.60 -1.50
N LEU A 58 -28.85 -3.14 -0.52
CA LEU A 58 -27.39 -3.00 -0.62
C LEU A 58 -26.68 -4.35 -0.73
N LYS A 59 -27.32 -5.47 -0.40
CA LYS A 59 -26.75 -6.82 -0.60
C LYS A 59 -26.42 -7.08 -2.07
N TYR A 60 -27.17 -6.46 -2.98
CA TYR A 60 -26.99 -6.58 -4.42
C TYR A 60 -25.89 -5.67 -4.99
N PHE A 61 -25.33 -4.75 -4.20
CA PHE A 61 -24.24 -3.91 -4.64
C PHE A 61 -23.02 -4.76 -5.04
N GLU A 62 -22.46 -4.60 -6.24
CA GLU A 62 -21.32 -5.42 -6.67
C GLU A 62 -19.95 -4.79 -6.37
N GLY A 63 -19.84 -3.45 -6.36
CA GLY A 63 -18.62 -2.70 -5.99
C GLY A 63 -17.35 -2.96 -6.81
N ARG A 64 -17.38 -3.87 -7.80
CA ARG A 64 -16.15 -4.44 -8.41
C ARG A 64 -15.71 -3.84 -9.75
N ARG A 65 -16.47 -2.94 -10.36
CA ARG A 65 -16.31 -2.72 -11.80
C ARG A 65 -15.69 -1.40 -12.27
N GLN A 66 -15.59 -0.34 -11.47
CA GLN A 66 -15.19 0.97 -12.02
C GLN A 66 -14.44 1.89 -11.07
N GLU A 67 -13.72 2.84 -11.69
CA GLU A 67 -13.22 4.04 -11.05
C GLU A 67 -14.40 4.82 -10.46
N GLY A 68 -14.48 4.90 -9.14
CA GLY A 68 -15.46 5.76 -8.51
C GLY A 68 -15.06 6.20 -7.12
N ASN A 69 -15.83 7.15 -6.59
CA ASN A 69 -15.53 7.83 -5.34
C ASN A 69 -16.08 7.04 -4.13
N TYR A 70 -15.61 5.81 -3.95
CA TYR A 70 -16.04 4.94 -2.84
C TYR A 70 -15.72 5.56 -1.45
N GLU A 71 -14.65 6.38 -1.34
CA GLU A 71 -14.35 7.14 -0.11
C GLU A 71 -15.51 8.06 0.26
N HIS A 72 -16.06 8.79 -0.72
CA HIS A 72 -17.20 9.68 -0.51
C HIS A 72 -18.47 8.92 -0.15
N ILE A 73 -18.74 7.81 -0.83
CA ILE A 73 -19.90 6.94 -0.53
C ILE A 73 -19.84 6.46 0.91
N ILE A 74 -18.72 5.88 1.33
CA ILE A 74 -18.59 5.38 2.70
C ILE A 74 -18.80 6.52 3.71
N LYS A 75 -18.21 7.70 3.47
CA LYS A 75 -18.40 8.86 4.36
C LYS A 75 -19.87 9.27 4.47
N LEU A 76 -20.59 9.36 3.35
CA LEU A 76 -22.01 9.72 3.35
C LEU A 76 -22.87 8.65 4.03
N PHE A 77 -22.62 7.37 3.75
CA PHE A 77 -23.35 6.27 4.40
C PHE A 77 -23.08 6.21 5.91
N MET A 78 -21.86 6.51 6.34
CA MET A 78 -21.53 6.59 7.76
C MET A 78 -22.19 7.79 8.45
N SER A 79 -22.30 8.94 7.78
CA SER A 79 -23.02 10.11 8.35
C SER A 79 -24.53 9.89 8.40
N GLU A 80 -25.09 9.12 7.47
CA GLU A 80 -26.53 8.83 7.41
C GLU A 80 -26.93 7.53 8.10
N LYS A 81 -25.98 6.80 8.71
CA LYS A 81 -26.18 5.47 9.27
C LYS A 81 -27.41 5.39 10.16
N GLU A 82 -27.50 6.24 11.18
CA GLU A 82 -28.62 6.25 12.14
C GLU A 82 -29.95 6.58 11.47
N ASN A 83 -29.97 7.51 10.51
CA ASN A 83 -31.17 7.87 9.76
C ASN A 83 -31.65 6.70 8.88
N ILE A 84 -30.72 5.96 8.29
CA ILE A 84 -31.04 4.78 7.49
C ILE A 84 -31.63 3.71 8.42
N TYR A 85 -31.00 3.39 9.55
CA TYR A 85 -31.52 2.39 10.49
C TYR A 85 -32.87 2.77 11.11
N ALA A 86 -33.12 4.07 11.33
CA ALA A 86 -34.39 4.56 11.87
C ALA A 86 -35.55 4.50 10.86
N SER A 87 -35.27 4.29 9.57
CA SER A 87 -36.31 4.26 8.52
C SER A 87 -37.34 3.14 8.77
N PRO A 88 -38.65 3.39 8.51
CA PRO A 88 -39.69 2.37 8.59
C PRO A 88 -39.37 1.10 7.78
N ALA A 89 -38.69 1.24 6.64
CA ALA A 89 -38.32 0.12 5.78
C ALA A 89 -37.29 -0.85 6.39
N ASN A 90 -36.66 -0.46 7.51
CA ASN A 90 -35.61 -1.21 8.20
C ASN A 90 -36.06 -1.78 9.56
N GLN A 91 -37.35 -1.65 9.90
CA GLN A 91 -37.88 -2.14 11.17
C GLN A 91 -37.88 -3.69 11.23
N PRO A 92 -37.77 -4.30 12.42
CA PRO A 92 -37.62 -5.76 12.55
C PRO A 92 -38.73 -6.56 11.88
N GLU A 93 -39.95 -6.03 11.84
CA GLU A 93 -41.14 -6.67 11.27
C GLU A 93 -41.04 -6.86 9.74
N SER A 94 -40.26 -6.02 9.04
CA SER A 94 -40.08 -6.09 7.58
C SER A 94 -38.87 -6.90 7.14
N ASN A 95 -38.05 -7.39 8.09
CA ASN A 95 -36.68 -7.83 7.79
C ASN A 95 -36.53 -9.32 7.50
N ASN A 96 -37.59 -10.14 7.53
CA ASN A 96 -37.53 -11.59 7.24
C ASN A 96 -36.39 -12.35 7.98
N GLY A 97 -35.92 -11.83 9.12
CA GLY A 97 -34.78 -12.38 9.88
C GLY A 97 -33.38 -12.04 9.32
N GLU A 98 -33.26 -11.19 8.29
CA GLU A 98 -31.96 -10.72 7.78
C GLU A 98 -31.29 -9.75 8.77
N ASP A 99 -29.98 -9.92 8.97
CA ASP A 99 -29.18 -9.02 9.79
C ASP A 99 -28.77 -7.78 8.98
N LEU A 100 -29.47 -6.67 9.21
CA LEU A 100 -29.19 -5.39 8.54
C LEU A 100 -27.78 -4.85 8.86
N ALA A 101 -27.22 -5.15 10.03
CA ALA A 101 -25.86 -4.77 10.35
C ALA A 101 -24.88 -5.51 9.45
N GLN A 102 -25.07 -6.82 9.28
CA GLN A 102 -24.23 -7.63 8.39
C GLN A 102 -24.33 -7.18 6.92
N ILE A 103 -25.52 -6.83 6.44
CA ILE A 103 -25.70 -6.31 5.06
C ILE A 103 -24.95 -4.99 4.88
N PHE A 104 -25.05 -4.08 5.85
CA PHE A 104 -24.35 -2.81 5.81
C PHE A 104 -22.82 -2.99 5.85
N GLN A 105 -22.31 -3.87 6.71
CA GLN A 105 -20.88 -4.21 6.72
C GLN A 105 -20.43 -4.79 5.38
N GLY A 106 -21.17 -5.75 4.82
CA GLY A 106 -20.84 -6.33 3.51
C GLY A 106 -20.88 -5.31 2.35
N PHE A 107 -21.67 -4.25 2.47
CA PHE A 107 -21.64 -3.12 1.55
C PHE A 107 -20.37 -2.28 1.70
N LEU A 108 -19.98 -1.96 2.94
CA LEU A 108 -18.74 -1.25 3.25
C LEU A 108 -17.51 -2.03 2.78
N ASP A 109 -17.46 -3.34 3.03
CA ASP A 109 -16.41 -4.24 2.55
C ASP A 109 -16.21 -4.10 1.04
N LYS A 110 -17.30 -4.17 0.28
CA LYS A 110 -17.26 -4.04 -1.19
C LYS A 110 -16.78 -2.66 -1.62
N CYS A 111 -17.18 -1.60 -0.91
CA CYS A 111 -16.71 -0.24 -1.19
C CYS A 111 -15.20 -0.11 -0.91
N ILE A 112 -14.72 -0.59 0.24
CA ILE A 112 -13.30 -0.58 0.62
C ILE A 112 -12.49 -1.40 -0.38
N GLN A 113 -12.93 -2.61 -0.72
CA GLN A 113 -12.33 -3.43 -1.78
C GLN A 113 -12.34 -2.73 -3.14
N GLY A 114 -13.38 -1.95 -3.45
CA GLY A 114 -13.43 -1.07 -4.62
C GLY A 114 -12.33 -0.01 -4.59
N VAL A 115 -12.05 0.60 -3.42
CA VAL A 115 -10.91 1.52 -3.26
C VAL A 115 -9.59 0.79 -3.49
N LEU A 116 -9.42 -0.39 -2.87
CA LEU A 116 -8.20 -1.21 -2.92
C LEU A 116 -7.89 -1.80 -4.31
N SER A 117 -8.92 -2.20 -5.06
CA SER A 117 -8.80 -2.83 -6.38
C SER A 117 -8.38 -1.86 -7.48
N LYS A 118 -8.43 -0.55 -7.24
CA LYS A 118 -8.02 0.49 -8.22
C LYS A 118 -6.51 0.47 -8.56
N GLY A 119 -5.76 -0.56 -8.15
CA GLY A 119 -4.46 -0.98 -8.71
C GLY A 119 -3.30 0.03 -8.70
N GLY A 120 -3.51 1.22 -8.16
CA GLY A 120 -2.63 2.38 -8.35
C GLY A 120 -1.88 2.85 -7.11
N PHE A 121 -2.02 2.18 -5.96
CA PHE A 121 -1.37 2.62 -4.72
C PHE A 121 0.15 2.57 -4.77
N LEU A 122 0.71 1.83 -5.73
CA LEU A 122 2.13 1.77 -5.96
C LEU A 122 2.40 2.02 -7.45
N PRO A 123 2.98 3.17 -7.80
CA PRO A 123 3.36 3.45 -9.17
C PRO A 123 4.36 2.39 -9.65
N SER A 124 4.04 1.79 -10.80
CA SER A 124 4.82 0.73 -11.43
C SER A 124 6.12 1.24 -12.06
N LYS A 125 6.38 2.55 -12.07
CA LYS A 125 7.52 3.17 -12.77
C LYS A 125 8.31 4.12 -11.87
N GLU A 126 9.63 3.99 -11.95
CA GLU A 126 10.64 4.69 -11.13
C GLU A 126 10.68 6.22 -11.32
N THR A 127 9.93 6.79 -12.26
CA THR A 127 9.93 8.23 -12.57
C THR A 127 8.83 8.97 -11.83
N LEU A 128 8.93 9.06 -10.51
CA LEU A 128 7.98 9.82 -9.72
C LEU A 128 8.45 11.23 -9.47
N TYR A 129 7.61 12.17 -9.90
CA TYR A 129 7.65 13.54 -9.45
C TYR A 129 7.19 13.59 -7.99
N TYR A 130 7.91 14.32 -7.13
CA TYR A 130 7.62 14.43 -5.69
C TYR A 130 6.14 14.73 -5.37
N GLY A 131 5.47 15.55 -6.20
CA GLY A 131 4.04 15.86 -6.01
C GLY A 131 3.11 14.66 -6.12
N TYR A 132 3.41 13.69 -6.99
CA TYR A 132 2.60 12.47 -7.15
C TYR A 132 2.73 11.54 -5.93
N LEU A 133 3.94 11.45 -5.36
CA LEU A 133 4.22 10.63 -4.18
C LEU A 133 3.36 11.06 -2.98
N THR A 134 3.27 12.37 -2.73
CA THR A 134 2.46 12.91 -1.62
C THR A 134 0.97 12.62 -1.80
N LEU A 135 0.46 12.64 -3.04
CA LEU A 135 -0.94 12.31 -3.32
C LEU A 135 -1.24 10.84 -3.03
N GLU A 136 -0.36 9.92 -3.45
CA GLU A 136 -0.52 8.48 -3.19
C GLU A 136 -0.43 8.15 -1.69
N ILE A 137 0.52 8.73 -0.96
CA ILE A 137 0.62 8.53 0.49
C ILE A 137 -0.67 9.02 1.18
N ASN A 138 -1.17 10.20 0.82
CA ASN A 138 -2.41 10.71 1.39
C ASN A 138 -3.61 9.82 1.06
N ARG A 139 -3.64 9.25 -0.14
CA ARG A 139 -4.67 8.30 -0.54
C ARG A 139 -4.61 7.03 0.29
N ILE A 140 -3.42 6.45 0.50
CA ILE A 140 -3.23 5.29 1.38
C ILE A 140 -3.72 5.60 2.79
N LEU A 141 -3.28 6.73 3.36
CA LEU A 141 -3.66 7.14 4.71
C LEU A 141 -5.17 7.29 4.87
N LYS A 142 -5.85 7.88 3.87
CA LYS A 142 -7.32 7.99 3.87
C LYS A 142 -8.01 6.64 3.89
N VAL A 143 -7.48 5.63 3.18
CA VAL A 143 -8.05 4.28 3.22
C VAL A 143 -7.82 3.63 4.57
N VAL A 144 -6.64 3.80 5.17
CA VAL A 144 -6.38 3.31 6.53
C VAL A 144 -7.33 3.96 7.53
N GLU A 145 -7.51 5.28 7.48
CA GLU A 145 -8.45 6.02 8.32
C GLU A 145 -9.89 5.48 8.16
N LEU A 146 -10.29 5.21 6.91
CA LEU A 146 -11.59 4.68 6.58
C LEU A 146 -11.81 3.30 7.20
N CYS A 147 -10.88 2.38 6.98
CA CYS A 147 -10.93 1.03 7.54
C CYS A 147 -11.02 1.05 9.07
N ILE A 148 -10.27 1.94 9.73
CA ILE A 148 -10.28 2.05 11.20
C ILE A 148 -11.60 2.63 11.68
N ALA A 149 -12.07 3.73 11.07
CA ALA A 149 -13.33 4.36 11.43
C ALA A 149 -14.55 3.45 11.23
N THR A 150 -14.47 2.49 10.31
CA THR A 150 -15.51 1.49 10.06
C THR A 150 -15.26 0.15 10.75
N ASN A 151 -14.19 -0.01 11.53
CA ASN A 151 -13.79 -1.27 12.18
C ASN A 151 -13.50 -2.45 11.23
N HIS A 152 -12.99 -2.16 10.03
CA HIS A 152 -12.57 -3.13 9.01
C HIS A 152 -11.06 -3.36 9.07
N VAL A 153 -10.62 -3.99 10.16
CA VAL A 153 -9.19 -4.17 10.48
C VAL A 153 -8.50 -5.10 9.47
N ASP A 154 -9.19 -6.13 8.97
CA ASP A 154 -8.61 -7.11 8.03
C ASP A 154 -8.30 -6.47 6.66
N GLU A 155 -9.13 -5.55 6.21
CA GLU A 155 -8.98 -4.79 4.98
C GLU A 155 -7.79 -3.83 5.10
N CYS A 156 -7.59 -3.24 6.28
CA CYS A 156 -6.41 -2.44 6.60
C CYS A 156 -5.13 -3.30 6.57
N ALA A 157 -5.17 -4.50 7.16
CA ALA A 157 -4.07 -5.46 7.10
C ALA A 157 -3.76 -5.88 5.64
N ASN A 158 -4.79 -6.12 4.84
CA ASN A 158 -4.65 -6.45 3.43
C ASN A 158 -4.03 -5.29 2.63
N LEU A 159 -4.42 -4.04 2.92
CA LEU A 159 -3.79 -2.85 2.33
C LEU A 159 -2.30 -2.78 2.66
N PHE A 160 -1.91 -2.95 3.93
CA PHE A 160 -0.50 -2.97 4.32
C PHE A 160 0.27 -4.08 3.62
N ARG A 161 -0.32 -5.26 3.49
CA ARG A 161 0.27 -6.37 2.74
C ARG A 161 0.43 -6.06 1.25
N LEU A 162 -0.54 -5.39 0.62
CA LEU A 162 -0.45 -4.96 -0.77
C LEU A 162 0.65 -3.91 -0.98
N ILE A 163 0.77 -2.96 -0.05
CA ILE A 163 1.83 -1.95 -0.05
C ILE A 163 3.20 -2.62 0.09
N TRP A 164 3.34 -3.54 1.05
CA TRP A 164 4.58 -4.27 1.30
C TRP A 164 5.03 -5.10 0.09
N ASN A 165 4.07 -5.75 -0.59
CA ASN A 165 4.34 -6.71 -1.66
C ASN A 165 4.34 -6.13 -3.08
N GLY A 166 4.04 -4.84 -3.27
CA GLY A 166 3.95 -4.31 -4.63
C GLY A 166 5.30 -4.26 -5.35
N ASN A 167 5.28 -3.89 -6.63
CA ASN A 167 6.45 -3.92 -7.53
C ASN A 167 7.42 -2.75 -7.37
N GLY A 168 8.74 -3.01 -7.45
CA GLY A 168 9.80 -1.99 -7.47
C GLY A 168 10.92 -2.21 -6.45
N ASP A 169 11.95 -1.35 -6.52
CA ASP A 169 13.11 -1.37 -5.63
C ASP A 169 12.71 -1.21 -4.16
N ALA A 170 13.04 -2.23 -3.33
CA ALA A 170 12.60 -2.33 -1.95
C ALA A 170 13.14 -1.19 -1.08
N LEU A 171 14.40 -0.79 -1.27
CA LEU A 171 15.02 0.31 -0.53
C LEU A 171 14.39 1.67 -0.88
N LYS A 172 14.13 1.93 -2.16
CA LYS A 172 13.41 3.14 -2.59
C LYS A 172 12.01 3.17 -1.99
N LYS A 173 11.29 2.05 -1.98
CA LYS A 173 9.96 1.97 -1.36
C LYS A 173 9.99 2.22 0.13
N LEU A 174 10.98 1.64 0.80
CA LEU A 174 11.19 1.83 2.22
C LEU A 174 11.33 3.32 2.55
N MET A 175 12.17 4.03 1.80
CA MET A 175 12.43 5.46 2.03
C MET A 175 11.30 6.38 1.56
N LEU A 176 10.66 6.08 0.41
CA LEU A 176 9.68 6.98 -0.22
C LEU A 176 8.25 6.72 0.23
N TYR A 177 7.90 5.50 0.62
CA TYR A 177 6.54 5.11 0.97
C TYR A 177 6.44 4.64 2.41
N TYR A 178 7.17 3.58 2.75
CA TYR A 178 6.89 2.85 3.98
C TYR A 178 7.18 3.70 5.22
N ILE A 179 8.36 4.34 5.29
CA ILE A 179 8.70 5.24 6.39
C ILE A 179 7.74 6.43 6.47
N PRO A 180 7.49 7.20 5.39
CA PRO A 180 6.52 8.30 5.43
C PRO A 180 5.12 7.87 5.88
N ILE A 181 4.62 6.73 5.40
CA ILE A 181 3.32 6.19 5.81
C ILE A 181 3.34 5.89 7.31
N THR A 182 4.34 5.16 7.82
CA THR A 182 4.45 4.84 9.25
C THR A 182 4.50 6.09 10.13
N LEU A 183 5.29 7.11 9.73
CA LEU A 183 5.35 8.38 10.45
C LEU A 183 4.01 9.13 10.45
N HIS A 184 3.31 9.15 9.32
CA HIS A 184 1.99 9.76 9.28
C HIS A 184 0.98 8.99 10.12
N LEU A 185 0.97 7.66 10.06
CA LEU A 185 0.09 6.82 10.88
C LEU A 185 0.32 7.08 12.38
N ARG A 186 1.57 7.23 12.83
CA ARG A 186 1.89 7.58 14.22
C ARG A 186 1.14 8.83 14.73
N THR A 187 0.92 9.81 13.85
CA THR A 187 0.23 11.07 14.17
C THR A 187 -1.28 11.03 13.94
N ARG A 188 -1.76 10.17 13.04
CA ARG A 188 -3.18 10.13 12.64
C ARG A 188 -4.00 9.11 13.43
N LEU A 189 -3.43 7.93 13.71
CA LEU A 189 -4.14 6.86 14.43
C LEU A 189 -4.70 7.30 15.80
N PRO A 190 -3.98 8.06 16.64
CA PRO A 190 -4.52 8.50 17.92
C PRO A 190 -5.79 9.35 17.81
N LYS A 191 -5.96 10.09 16.71
CA LYS A 191 -7.16 10.89 16.45
C LYS A 191 -8.40 10.05 16.16
N LEU A 192 -8.20 8.78 15.82
CA LEU A 192 -9.24 7.79 15.57
C LEU A 192 -9.41 6.81 16.74
N GLY A 193 -8.76 7.06 17.88
CA GLY A 193 -8.76 6.13 19.02
C GLY A 193 -7.97 4.85 18.76
N ALA A 194 -7.08 4.84 17.76
CA ALA A 194 -6.21 3.72 17.43
C ALA A 194 -4.74 4.01 17.78
N SER A 195 -3.91 2.96 17.82
CA SER A 195 -2.47 3.08 18.08
C SER A 195 -1.65 2.42 16.98
N LEU A 196 -0.44 2.95 16.75
CA LEU A 196 0.56 2.29 15.92
C LEU A 196 1.07 1.00 16.58
N LEU A 197 0.89 0.84 17.90
CA LEU A 197 1.22 -0.38 18.65
C LEU A 197 0.14 -1.46 18.55
N SER A 198 -1.02 -1.15 17.96
CA SER A 198 -2.11 -2.11 17.81
C SER A 198 -2.10 -2.74 16.42
N PRO A 199 -2.42 -4.05 16.29
CA PRO A 199 -2.63 -4.67 14.99
C PRO A 199 -3.73 -3.97 14.18
N PRO A 200 -3.57 -3.85 12.85
CA PRO A 200 -2.51 -4.42 12.03
C PRO A 200 -1.32 -3.46 11.84
N SER A 201 -1.42 -2.25 12.39
CA SER A 201 -0.45 -1.17 12.21
C SER A 201 0.90 -1.48 12.85
N SER A 202 0.92 -2.17 14.00
CA SER A 202 2.16 -2.60 14.67
C SER A 202 2.98 -3.54 13.82
N ILE A 203 2.33 -4.55 13.22
CA ILE A 203 2.99 -5.53 12.34
C ILE A 203 3.60 -4.81 11.14
N PHE A 204 2.87 -3.89 10.52
CA PHE A 204 3.40 -3.09 9.41
C PHE A 204 4.58 -2.22 9.86
N ALA A 205 4.44 -1.46 10.94
CA ALA A 205 5.49 -0.59 11.44
C ALA A 205 6.76 -1.36 11.84
N TRP A 206 6.60 -2.50 12.53
CA TRP A 206 7.68 -3.41 12.89
C TRP A 206 8.42 -3.92 11.65
N ASN A 207 7.70 -4.35 10.60
CA ASN A 207 8.32 -4.77 9.34
C ASN A 207 9.13 -3.64 8.69
N VAL A 208 8.56 -2.43 8.63
CA VAL A 208 9.22 -1.26 8.05
C VAL A 208 10.49 -0.91 8.80
N ILE A 209 10.42 -0.86 10.13
CA ILE A 209 11.55 -0.49 10.99
C ILE A 209 12.61 -1.58 10.95
N GLY A 210 12.23 -2.85 11.15
CA GLY A 210 13.15 -3.97 11.15
C GLY A 210 13.89 -4.11 9.82
N TYR A 211 13.18 -4.01 8.70
CA TYR A 211 13.80 -4.02 7.37
C TYR A 211 14.70 -2.80 7.15
N TYR A 212 14.29 -1.60 7.58
CA TYR A 212 15.18 -0.43 7.50
C TYR A 212 16.46 -0.62 8.30
N LEU A 213 16.35 -1.12 9.52
CA LEU A 213 17.49 -1.33 10.40
C LEU A 213 18.41 -2.41 9.87
N SER A 214 17.92 -3.51 9.30
CA SER A 214 18.80 -4.52 8.70
C SER A 214 19.60 -3.97 7.50
N GLN A 215 19.01 -3.04 6.75
CA GLN A 215 19.68 -2.36 5.63
C GLN A 215 20.62 -1.23 6.08
N LYS A 216 20.45 -0.69 7.29
CA LYS A 216 21.23 0.45 7.80
C LYS A 216 22.30 0.03 8.80
N LEU A 217 21.94 -0.84 9.73
CA LEU A 217 22.74 -1.28 10.88
C LEU A 217 23.36 -2.65 10.59
N GLY A 218 24.66 -2.66 10.25
CA GLY A 218 25.53 -3.83 10.37
C GLY A 218 26.39 -3.72 11.61
N SER A 219 27.64 -4.17 11.52
CA SER A 219 28.62 -3.93 12.58
C SER A 219 29.49 -2.70 12.28
N LYS A 220 30.33 -2.31 13.24
CA LYS A 220 31.37 -1.28 13.03
C LYS A 220 32.35 -1.66 11.91
N THR A 221 32.55 -2.95 11.68
CA THR A 221 33.48 -3.49 10.67
C THR A 221 32.80 -3.93 9.38
N HIS A 222 31.47 -4.04 9.37
CA HIS A 222 30.69 -4.54 8.25
C HIS A 222 29.53 -3.59 7.90
N ASN A 223 29.51 -3.10 6.66
CA ASN A 223 28.37 -2.36 6.13
C ASN A 223 27.39 -3.36 5.48
N PRO A 224 26.14 -3.47 5.96
CA PRO A 224 25.16 -4.40 5.38
C PRO A 224 24.62 -3.88 4.05
N ARG A 225 24.77 -2.58 3.76
CA ARG A 225 24.41 -2.06 2.44
C ARG A 225 25.32 -2.68 1.41
N SER A 226 24.72 -3.40 0.47
CA SER A 226 25.37 -3.64 -0.82
C SER A 226 25.75 -2.28 -1.44
N PRO A 227 26.82 -2.20 -2.25
CA PRO A 227 27.04 -1.02 -3.10
C PRO A 227 25.73 -0.64 -3.81
N PRO A 228 25.48 0.65 -4.10
CA PRO A 228 24.16 1.15 -4.54
C PRO A 228 23.50 0.16 -5.50
N GLN A 229 22.46 -0.52 -5.01
CA GLN A 229 21.98 -1.83 -5.49
C GLN A 229 21.51 -1.85 -6.95
N THR A 230 21.51 -0.71 -7.63
CA THR A 230 21.08 -0.60 -9.02
C THR A 230 22.06 0.27 -9.80
N LEU A 231 23.26 -0.25 -10.06
CA LEU A 231 23.81 -0.02 -11.39
C LEU A 231 22.83 -0.72 -12.35
N PRO A 232 22.05 0.01 -13.18
CA PRO A 232 20.95 -0.55 -13.98
C PRO A 232 21.45 -1.41 -15.16
N CYS A 233 22.69 -1.87 -15.09
CA CYS A 233 23.36 -2.64 -16.10
C CYS A 233 23.43 -4.10 -15.68
N ASP A 234 23.14 -4.97 -16.64
CA ASP A 234 23.40 -6.40 -16.61
C ASP A 234 24.88 -6.71 -16.29
N GLN A 235 25.12 -7.90 -15.73
CA GLN A 235 26.45 -8.36 -15.29
C GLN A 235 27.49 -8.45 -16.42
N ASN A 236 27.06 -8.38 -17.69
CA ASN A 236 27.94 -8.56 -18.85
C ASN A 236 28.73 -7.30 -19.24
N CYS A 237 28.42 -6.13 -18.70
CA CYS A 237 29.16 -4.90 -19.01
C CYS A 237 30.40 -4.75 -18.11
N LYS A 238 31.58 -5.01 -18.69
CA LYS A 238 32.88 -4.88 -17.99
C LYS A 238 33.11 -3.51 -17.35
N ALA A 239 32.67 -2.42 -17.99
CA ALA A 239 32.81 -1.08 -17.46
C ALA A 239 31.96 -0.88 -16.19
N CYS A 240 30.73 -1.38 -16.19
CA CYS A 240 29.83 -1.32 -15.04
C CYS A 240 30.29 -2.25 -13.91
N ALA A 241 30.84 -3.43 -14.23
CA ALA A 241 31.47 -4.31 -13.25
C ALA A 241 32.65 -3.62 -12.55
N SER A 242 33.55 -2.98 -13.31
CA SER A 242 34.68 -2.23 -12.74
C SER A 242 34.22 -1.03 -11.91
N LEU A 243 33.15 -0.35 -12.33
CA LEU A 243 32.55 0.74 -11.55
C LEU A 243 31.95 0.24 -10.24
N ARG A 244 31.30 -0.94 -10.25
CA ARG A 244 30.77 -1.60 -9.05
C ARG A 244 31.89 -1.90 -8.06
N GLU A 245 32.96 -2.55 -8.52
CA GLU A 245 34.15 -2.87 -7.72
C GLU A 245 34.77 -1.59 -7.13
N PHE A 246 34.88 -0.52 -7.92
CA PHE A 246 35.32 0.78 -7.41
C PHE A 246 34.42 1.30 -6.31
N LEU A 247 33.09 1.23 -6.45
CA LEU A 247 32.15 1.67 -5.42
C LEU A 247 32.30 0.84 -4.14
N GLU A 248 32.47 -0.48 -4.23
CA GLU A 248 32.71 -1.37 -3.09
C GLU A 248 33.99 -1.02 -2.31
N GLN A 249 35.03 -0.54 -3.00
CA GLN A 249 36.31 -0.19 -2.38
C GLN A 249 36.26 1.18 -1.67
N SER A 250 35.79 1.20 -0.42
CA SER A 250 35.65 2.43 0.39
C SER A 250 36.93 3.25 0.57
N TYR A 251 38.12 2.65 0.39
CA TYR A 251 39.42 3.30 0.52
C TYR A 251 39.95 3.94 -0.77
N VAL A 252 39.31 3.71 -1.93
CA VAL A 252 39.71 4.30 -3.22
C VAL A 252 38.84 5.51 -3.52
N PRO A 253 39.34 6.75 -3.37
CA PRO A 253 38.50 7.93 -3.53
C PRO A 253 38.27 8.32 -4.99
N VAL A 254 39.20 8.00 -5.88
CA VAL A 254 39.17 8.39 -7.30
C VAL A 254 39.70 7.25 -8.15
N ARG A 255 39.09 7.01 -9.31
CA ARG A 255 39.56 6.05 -10.32
C ARG A 255 39.30 6.59 -11.72
N ASP A 256 40.26 6.35 -12.61
CA ASP A 256 40.10 6.59 -14.04
C ASP A 256 39.52 5.33 -14.70
N PHE A 257 38.44 5.50 -15.47
CA PHE A 257 37.78 4.44 -16.23
C PHE A 257 38.01 4.64 -17.71
N TYR A 258 38.39 3.56 -18.40
CA TYR A 258 38.52 3.52 -19.85
C TYR A 258 37.40 2.66 -20.40
N VAL A 259 36.55 3.24 -21.25
CA VAL A 259 35.42 2.54 -21.85
C VAL A 259 35.57 2.45 -23.37
N SER A 260 34.97 1.42 -23.95
CA SER A 260 34.92 1.30 -25.41
C SER A 260 33.99 2.35 -25.99
N ARG A 261 34.21 2.76 -27.24
CA ARG A 261 33.27 3.66 -27.96
C ARG A 261 31.83 3.12 -27.98
N LYS A 262 31.66 1.79 -28.02
CA LYS A 262 30.35 1.13 -28.05
C LYS A 262 29.58 1.28 -26.73
N THR A 263 30.30 1.35 -25.60
CA THR A 263 29.73 1.41 -24.25
C THR A 263 29.78 2.81 -23.63
N ASP A 264 30.35 3.77 -24.34
CA ASP A 264 30.63 5.13 -23.85
C ASP A 264 29.37 5.85 -23.38
N TYR A 265 28.36 5.92 -24.25
CA TYR A 265 27.07 6.55 -23.93
C TYR A 265 26.35 5.86 -22.76
N HIS A 266 26.34 4.53 -22.75
CA HIS A 266 25.74 3.75 -21.66
C HIS A 266 26.43 4.05 -20.31
N PHE A 267 27.76 4.06 -20.29
CA PHE A 267 28.54 4.36 -19.09
C PHE A 267 28.32 5.80 -18.62
N PHE A 268 28.28 6.76 -19.56
CA PHE A 268 27.94 8.15 -19.27
C PHE A 268 26.56 8.30 -18.60
N CYS A 269 25.52 7.60 -19.10
CA CYS A 269 24.19 7.63 -18.49
C CYS A 269 24.21 7.12 -17.04
N ILE A 270 24.99 6.08 -16.76
CA ILE A 270 25.16 5.55 -15.40
C ILE A 270 25.88 6.55 -14.51
N LEU A 271 26.99 7.14 -14.97
CA LEU A 271 27.73 8.15 -14.22
C LEU A 271 26.85 9.38 -13.93
N SER A 272 26.06 9.81 -14.90
CA SER A 272 25.12 10.92 -14.76
C SER A 272 24.10 10.65 -13.67
N ARG A 273 23.52 9.44 -13.62
CA ARG A 273 22.56 9.04 -12.59
C ARG A 273 23.18 9.05 -11.19
N LEU A 274 24.34 8.42 -11.03
CA LEU A 274 25.05 8.39 -9.73
C LEU A 274 25.53 9.77 -9.27
N CYS A 275 25.83 10.66 -10.21
CA CYS A 275 26.18 12.06 -9.95
C CYS A 275 24.97 12.85 -9.44
N LEU A 276 23.80 12.69 -10.06
CA LEU A 276 22.55 13.31 -9.59
C LEU A 276 22.18 12.89 -8.16
N ASP A 277 22.45 11.64 -7.79
CA ASP A 277 22.26 11.14 -6.42
C ASP A 277 23.31 11.67 -5.42
N GLY A 278 24.35 12.35 -5.93
CA GLY A 278 25.44 12.95 -5.14
C GLY A 278 26.43 11.93 -4.58
N PHE A 279 26.47 10.70 -5.12
CA PHE A 279 27.42 9.67 -4.67
C PHE A 279 28.80 9.84 -5.29
N ILE A 280 28.84 10.27 -6.55
CA ILE A 280 30.08 10.50 -7.29
C ILE A 280 30.07 11.87 -7.94
N SER A 281 31.25 12.33 -8.34
CA SER A 281 31.45 13.32 -9.39
C SER A 281 32.26 12.67 -10.49
N TYR A 282 32.13 13.16 -11.72
CA TYR A 282 32.93 12.65 -12.81
C TYR A 282 33.33 13.77 -13.77
N THR A 283 34.45 13.55 -14.46
CA THR A 283 34.95 14.44 -15.51
C THR A 283 35.47 13.59 -16.66
N GLU A 284 35.07 13.90 -17.88
CA GLU A 284 35.68 13.29 -19.05
C GLU A 284 37.06 13.91 -19.27
N VAL A 285 38.12 13.13 -19.05
CA VAL A 285 39.51 13.61 -19.15
C VAL A 285 39.96 13.64 -20.61
N ARG A 286 39.53 12.62 -21.37
CA ARG A 286 39.75 12.43 -22.81
C ARG A 286 38.59 11.59 -23.34
N LYS A 287 38.40 11.57 -24.66
CA LYS A 287 37.35 10.76 -25.30
C LYS A 287 37.33 9.32 -24.76
N CYS A 288 36.18 8.89 -24.23
CA CYS A 288 35.95 7.57 -23.61
C CYS A 288 36.82 7.27 -22.36
N LYS A 289 37.37 8.30 -21.71
CA LYS A 289 38.11 8.21 -20.45
C LYS A 289 37.48 9.12 -19.40
N TYR A 290 36.91 8.52 -18.36
CA TYR A 290 36.25 9.24 -17.27
C TYR A 290 37.06 9.14 -15.99
N ARG A 291 37.34 10.28 -15.36
CA ARG A 291 37.80 10.31 -13.98
C ARG A 291 36.58 10.38 -13.08
N VAL A 292 36.40 9.40 -12.22
CA VAL A 292 35.28 9.31 -11.29
C VAL A 292 35.81 9.43 -9.87
N ALA A 293 35.24 10.34 -9.10
CA ALA A 293 35.58 10.59 -7.71
C ALA A 293 34.36 10.38 -6.81
N LYS A 294 34.54 9.72 -5.67
CA LYS A 294 33.50 9.55 -4.65
C LYS A 294 33.30 10.86 -3.91
N CYS A 295 32.04 11.26 -3.73
CA CYS A 295 31.70 12.46 -2.96
C CYS A 295 31.76 12.17 -1.45
N GLN A 296 31.83 13.22 -0.63
CA GLN A 296 31.80 13.08 0.83
C GLN A 296 30.56 12.33 1.33
N LYS A 297 29.42 12.52 0.67
CA LYS A 297 28.17 11.80 0.94
C LYS A 297 28.34 10.29 0.83
N PHE A 298 29.12 9.80 -0.14
CA PHE A 298 29.42 8.37 -0.29
C PHE A 298 30.19 7.85 0.93
N PHE A 299 31.26 8.53 1.34
CA PHE A 299 32.05 8.10 2.50
C PHE A 299 31.23 8.14 3.78
N ASN A 300 30.47 9.22 4.00
CA ASN A 300 29.59 9.34 5.16
C ASN A 300 28.57 8.20 5.19
N ALA A 301 27.89 7.91 4.08
CA ALA A 301 26.91 6.82 4.00
C ALA A 301 27.49 5.42 4.30
N ASN A 302 28.80 5.24 4.19
CA ASN A 302 29.49 4.00 4.54
C ASN A 302 30.02 3.95 5.97
N ARG A 303 30.16 5.10 6.64
CA ARG A 303 30.61 5.17 8.04
C ARG A 303 29.52 4.66 8.98
N TRP A 304 29.93 3.87 9.97
CA TRP A 304 29.03 3.33 10.97
C TRP A 304 28.30 4.43 11.72
N GLU A 305 29.03 5.45 12.16
CA GLU A 305 28.52 6.54 12.98
C GLU A 305 27.41 7.31 12.28
N TYR A 306 27.56 7.54 10.97
CA TYR A 306 26.55 8.22 10.17
C TYR A 306 25.30 7.34 10.00
N ARG A 307 25.46 6.03 9.75
CA ARG A 307 24.35 5.08 9.65
C ARG A 307 23.59 4.95 10.98
N LEU A 308 24.31 4.92 12.09
CA LEU A 308 23.75 4.91 13.44
C LEU A 308 22.95 6.19 13.71
N GLU A 309 23.47 7.35 13.33
CA GLU A 309 22.78 8.62 13.47
C GLU A 309 21.50 8.67 12.63
N GLU A 310 21.54 8.20 11.37
CA GLU A 310 20.33 8.06 10.54
C GLU A 310 19.29 7.12 11.18
N ALA A 311 19.73 6.01 11.78
CA ALA A 311 18.85 5.06 12.43
C ALA A 311 18.21 5.65 13.70
N ARG A 312 19.00 6.28 14.56
CA ARG A 312 18.51 6.95 15.77
C ARG A 312 17.52 8.06 15.46
N ASN A 313 17.80 8.87 14.43
CA ASN A 313 16.90 9.93 14.01
C ASN A 313 15.55 9.38 13.51
N LEU A 314 15.56 8.26 12.78
CA LEU A 314 14.31 7.60 12.40
C LEU A 314 13.55 7.09 13.63
N LEU A 315 14.20 6.34 14.52
CA LEU A 315 13.56 5.79 15.72
C LEU A 315 12.96 6.90 16.59
N LYS A 316 13.70 7.98 16.82
CA LYS A 316 13.24 9.16 17.56
C LYS A 316 12.03 9.85 16.91
N SER A 317 11.95 9.82 15.57
CA SER A 317 10.80 10.41 14.86
C SER A 317 9.51 9.57 15.00
N LEU A 318 9.63 8.30 15.41
CA LEU A 318 8.51 7.40 15.66
C LEU A 318 8.02 7.45 17.12
N GLY A 319 8.95 7.59 18.08
CA GLY A 319 8.63 7.65 19.50
C GLY A 319 9.85 7.78 20.40
N ASP A 320 9.60 7.76 21.70
CA ASP A 320 10.62 7.58 22.73
C ASP A 320 11.05 6.11 22.82
N ASP A 321 12.07 5.84 23.64
CA ASP A 321 12.64 4.50 23.78
C ASP A 321 11.59 3.49 24.29
N ASP A 322 10.70 3.89 25.21
CA ASP A 322 9.60 3.05 25.71
C ASP A 322 8.63 2.64 24.60
N PHE A 323 8.30 3.56 23.69
CA PHE A 323 7.47 3.26 22.52
C PHE A 323 8.17 2.30 21.56
N ILE A 324 9.47 2.50 21.31
CA ILE A 324 10.25 1.62 20.43
C ILE A 324 10.40 0.23 21.04
N GLU A 325 10.63 0.14 22.35
CA GLU A 325 10.67 -1.13 23.08
C GLU A 325 9.36 -1.90 22.92
N GLN A 326 8.21 -1.26 23.14
CA GLN A 326 6.90 -1.87 22.95
C GLN A 326 6.63 -2.28 21.50
N LEU A 327 7.13 -1.52 20.53
CA LEU A 327 6.92 -1.81 19.11
C LEU A 327 7.79 -2.96 18.61
N MET A 328 9.03 -3.06 19.13
CA MET A 328 10.00 -4.07 18.72
C MET A 328 9.84 -5.39 19.49
N ASP A 329 9.19 -5.35 20.65
CA ASP A 329 8.90 -6.50 21.52
C ASP A 329 10.15 -7.36 21.78
N ASP A 330 10.13 -8.63 21.41
CA ASP A 330 11.23 -9.59 21.58
C ASP A 330 12.52 -9.19 20.85
N GLN A 331 12.41 -8.38 19.79
CA GLN A 331 13.54 -7.93 18.97
C GLN A 331 14.27 -6.70 19.53
N PHE A 332 13.81 -6.14 20.66
CA PHE A 332 14.39 -4.91 21.21
C PHE A 332 15.83 -5.09 21.69
N GLU A 333 16.19 -6.25 22.23
CA GLU A 333 17.57 -6.55 22.65
C GLU A 333 18.52 -6.65 21.45
N ASP A 334 18.07 -7.27 20.35
CA ASP A 334 18.81 -7.31 19.10
C ASP A 334 19.00 -5.91 18.51
N LEU A 335 17.98 -5.06 18.63
CA LEU A 335 18.07 -3.65 18.26
C LEU A 335 19.14 -2.92 19.10
N LYS A 336 19.18 -3.10 20.42
CA LYS A 336 20.22 -2.49 21.29
C LYS A 336 21.62 -2.93 20.86
N ALA A 337 21.82 -4.23 20.65
CA ALA A 337 23.11 -4.78 20.21
C ALA A 337 23.54 -4.21 18.85
N ALA A 338 22.58 -4.07 17.92
CA ALA A 338 22.82 -3.45 16.61
C ALA A 338 23.15 -1.95 16.73
N LEU A 339 22.47 -1.19 17.58
CA LEU A 339 22.75 0.24 17.79
C LEU A 339 24.12 0.48 18.44
N GLU A 340 24.62 -0.46 19.22
CA GLU A 340 25.98 -0.43 19.77
C GLU A 340 27.06 -0.83 18.74
N GLY A 341 26.62 -1.38 17.59
CA GLY A 341 27.46 -1.88 16.52
C GLY A 341 28.16 -3.20 16.86
N LYS A 342 27.61 -3.97 17.81
CA LYS A 342 28.12 -5.29 18.21
C LYS A 342 27.77 -6.37 17.17
N SER A 343 26.58 -6.28 16.57
CA SER A 343 26.07 -7.20 15.56
C SER A 343 25.28 -6.45 14.49
N SER A 344 24.99 -7.10 13.36
CA SER A 344 23.98 -6.63 12.42
C SER A 344 22.59 -6.86 12.99
N PHE A 345 21.62 -6.01 12.64
CA PHE A 345 20.22 -6.25 13.01
C PHE A 345 19.63 -7.39 12.18
N ASN A 346 19.25 -8.49 12.83
CA ASN A 346 18.72 -9.68 12.15
C ASN A 346 17.21 -9.57 11.97
N TYR A 347 16.77 -9.00 10.85
CA TYR A 347 15.35 -8.92 10.55
C TYR A 347 14.80 -10.29 10.13
N SER A 348 13.88 -10.84 10.92
CA SER A 348 13.24 -12.15 10.71
C SER A 348 11.85 -12.07 10.06
N GLY A 349 11.35 -10.87 9.79
CA GLY A 349 10.03 -10.67 9.20
C GLY A 349 9.97 -10.97 7.70
N PRO A 350 8.76 -10.98 7.10
CA PRO A 350 8.57 -11.26 5.69
C PRO A 350 9.27 -10.19 4.83
N LEU A 351 10.24 -10.59 4.01
CA LEU A 351 10.85 -9.68 3.03
C LEU A 351 9.83 -9.23 1.97
N PRO A 352 9.96 -8.02 1.40
CA PRO A 352 9.18 -7.61 0.25
C PRO A 352 9.36 -8.62 -0.92
N ARG A 353 8.29 -8.96 -1.65
CA ARG A 353 8.29 -9.99 -2.72
C ARG A 353 9.45 -9.91 -3.72
N HIS A 354 9.99 -8.72 -3.99
CA HIS A 354 11.07 -8.52 -4.98
C HIS A 354 12.43 -9.01 -4.49
N GLU A 355 12.64 -9.10 -3.18
CA GLU A 355 13.86 -9.69 -2.62
C GLU A 355 13.81 -11.22 -2.61
N GLN A 356 12.61 -11.81 -2.56
CA GLN A 356 12.41 -13.27 -2.60
C GLN A 356 12.67 -13.86 -3.99
N GLN A 357 12.71 -13.05 -5.05
CA GLN A 357 12.94 -13.48 -6.44
C GLN A 357 14.41 -13.42 -6.87
N LEU A 358 15.32 -13.00 -5.98
CA LEU A 358 16.75 -12.90 -6.25
C LEU A 358 17.54 -14.12 -5.77
N GLU A 359 16.89 -15.14 -5.19
CA GLU A 359 17.55 -16.43 -5.03
C GLU A 359 17.76 -17.05 -6.42
N PRO A 360 19.01 -17.34 -6.82
CA PRO A 360 19.25 -18.03 -8.06
C PRO A 360 18.56 -19.39 -7.98
N GLU A 361 17.75 -19.71 -8.99
CA GLU A 361 17.37 -21.09 -9.30
C GLU A 361 18.63 -21.87 -9.71
N ASP A 362 19.56 -22.07 -8.78
CA ASP A 362 20.72 -22.91 -8.98
C ASP A 362 20.39 -24.36 -8.59
N GLU A 363 20.60 -25.23 -9.58
CA GLU A 363 20.82 -26.67 -9.49
C GLU A 363 19.58 -27.58 -9.32
N MET A 364 18.79 -27.65 -10.38
CA MET A 364 18.26 -28.94 -10.86
C MET A 364 18.78 -29.21 -12.29
N GLN A 365 20.04 -29.64 -12.38
CA GLN A 365 20.55 -30.42 -13.50
C GLN A 365 21.13 -31.73 -12.98
#